data_AF-A0A931A8M3-F1
#
_entry.id   AF-A0A931A8M3-F1
#
_cell.length_a   1.000
_cell.length_b   1.000
_cell.length_c   1.000
_cell.angle_alpha   90.00
_cell.angle_beta   90.00
_cell.angle_gamma   90.00
#
_symmetry.space_group_name_H-M   'P 1'
#
loop_
_entity.id
_entity.type
_entity.pdbx_description
1 polymer ?
#
loop_
_entity_poly.entity_id
_entity_poly.type
_entity_poly.pdbx_seq_one_letter_code
_entity_poly.pdbx_strand_id
1 'polypeptide(L)'
;METRSGETLKARYTAKAAAMLATVAAAGMLAAPSAQAQTYQQKSAPQNCVIVIDKAGKVKSQRCSSDPAELEAISAASTPIIQLFDLPHFGGVATIIRGEGNVGGGDGCDYAGYRISHLGSWVNRTSSFITRHGCNAVNLHNLPNYGDHGHGFRNPGAATISVPVMPAGFDNNVESIALWRM
;
A
#
# COMPACT_ATOMS: atom_id res chain seq x y z
N MET A 1 -13.74 -50.38 -1.61
CA MET A 1 -12.45 -51.04 -1.29
C MET A 1 -11.44 -50.33 -2.16
N GLU A 2 -10.54 -49.47 -1.69
CA GLU A 2 -9.70 -49.48 -0.48
C GLU A 2 -9.75 -48.17 0.32
N THR A 3 -9.47 -48.33 1.60
CA THR A 3 -9.31 -47.34 2.67
C THR A 3 -7.83 -47.02 2.91
N ARG A 4 -7.50 -45.77 3.27
CA ARG A 4 -6.32 -45.32 4.06
C ARG A 4 -6.52 -43.81 4.31
N SER A 5 -6.84 -43.28 5.49
CA SER A 5 -6.33 -43.43 6.87
C SER A 5 -4.90 -42.94 7.08
N GLY A 6 -4.77 -41.96 7.98
CA GLY A 6 -3.52 -41.44 8.58
C GLY A 6 -3.19 -40.01 8.14
N GLU A 7 -2.81 -39.05 8.97
CA GLU A 7 -2.62 -39.00 10.41
C GLU A 7 -2.38 -37.53 10.80
N THR A 8 -2.97 -37.10 11.92
CA THR A 8 -2.74 -35.87 12.67
C THR A 8 -1.27 -35.68 13.08
N LEU A 9 -0.75 -34.43 13.04
CA LEU A 9 0.34 -34.02 13.94
C LEU A 9 0.23 -32.54 14.35
N LYS A 10 -0.03 -32.38 15.65
CA LYS A 10 0.01 -31.14 16.44
C LYS A 10 1.47 -30.71 16.66
N ALA A 11 1.76 -29.43 16.57
CA ALA A 11 2.86 -28.78 17.29
C ALA A 11 2.38 -27.37 17.68
N ARG A 12 1.82 -27.13 18.88
CA ARG A 12 2.50 -26.99 20.18
C ARG A 12 3.80 -26.19 20.08
N TYR A 13 3.70 -24.88 19.86
CA TYR A 13 4.79 -23.97 20.21
C TYR A 13 4.74 -23.69 21.70
N THR A 14 5.71 -24.28 22.38
CA THR A 14 6.01 -24.22 23.81
C THR A 14 6.46 -22.81 24.19
N ALA A 15 5.77 -22.24 25.18
CA ALA A 15 6.24 -21.11 25.94
C ALA A 15 7.58 -21.45 26.60
N LYS A 16 8.58 -20.59 26.42
CA LYS A 16 9.73 -20.52 27.33
C LYS A 16 9.65 -19.17 28.05
N ALA A 17 8.98 -19.20 29.20
CA ALA A 17 9.15 -18.21 30.24
C ALA A 17 10.55 -18.41 30.83
N ALA A 18 11.43 -17.43 30.62
CA ALA A 18 12.67 -17.31 31.37
C ALA A 18 12.51 -16.14 32.33
N ALA A 19 12.17 -16.46 33.58
CA ALA A 19 12.29 -15.56 34.69
C ALA A 19 13.77 -15.45 35.07
N MET A 20 14.33 -14.24 35.03
CA MET A 20 15.56 -13.93 35.73
C MET A 20 15.31 -12.77 36.68
N LEU A 21 15.25 -13.11 37.97
CA LEU A 21 15.43 -12.21 39.08
C LEU A 21 16.92 -11.91 39.22
N ALA A 22 17.30 -10.64 39.11
CA ALA A 22 18.57 -10.15 39.62
C ALA A 22 18.38 -8.73 40.15
N THR A 23 18.21 -8.63 41.46
CA THR A 23 18.35 -7.40 42.25
C THR A 23 19.83 -7.08 42.40
N VAL A 24 20.28 -5.98 41.80
CA VAL A 24 21.57 -5.35 42.15
C VAL A 24 21.31 -3.88 42.43
N ALA A 25 21.37 -3.53 43.71
CA ALA A 25 21.45 -2.15 44.17
C ALA A 25 22.88 -1.65 43.95
N ALA A 26 23.07 -0.71 43.03
CA ALA A 26 24.30 0.06 42.90
C ALA A 26 23.92 1.53 42.66
N ALA A 27 24.18 2.36 43.67
CA ALA A 27 24.13 3.81 43.58
C ALA A 27 25.29 4.27 42.69
N GLY A 28 24.96 4.74 41.50
CA GLY A 28 25.87 5.39 40.58
C GLY A 28 25.06 6.25 39.63
N MET A 29 25.09 7.56 39.83
CA MET A 29 24.55 8.53 38.87
C MET A 29 25.44 8.52 37.62
N LEU A 30 25.15 7.59 36.70
CA LEU A 30 25.66 7.60 35.33
C LEU A 30 24.43 7.71 34.44
N ALA A 31 24.39 8.78 33.65
CA ALA A 31 23.31 9.10 32.73
C ALA A 31 22.98 7.89 31.86
N ALA A 32 21.82 7.28 32.13
CA ALA A 32 21.31 6.17 31.35
C ALA A 32 21.07 6.68 29.92
N PRO A 33 21.56 5.98 28.87
CA PRO A 33 21.11 6.23 27.53
C PRO A 33 19.60 5.97 27.52
N SER A 34 18.83 7.03 27.30
CA SER A 34 17.39 6.95 27.13
C SER A 34 17.10 5.91 26.05
N ALA A 35 16.55 4.77 26.44
CA ALA A 35 15.98 3.81 25.52
C ALA A 35 14.94 4.56 24.70
N GLN A 36 15.29 4.87 23.45
CA GLN A 36 14.35 5.42 22.49
C GLN A 36 13.35 4.32 22.23
N ALA A 37 12.21 4.38 22.92
CA ALA A 37 11.04 3.61 22.54
C ALA A 37 10.75 3.99 21.09
N GLN A 38 11.06 3.07 20.17
CA GLN A 38 10.57 3.18 18.81
C GLN A 38 9.06 3.16 18.94
N THR A 39 8.45 4.33 18.79
CA THR A 39 7.02 4.44 18.55
C THR A 39 6.77 3.64 17.28
N TYR A 40 6.31 2.40 17.42
CA TYR A 40 5.59 1.74 16.35
C TYR A 40 4.51 2.73 15.97
N GLN A 41 4.60 3.31 14.77
CA GLN A 41 3.56 4.21 14.28
C GLN A 41 2.26 3.44 14.36
N GLN A 42 1.45 3.79 15.36
CA GLN A 42 0.11 3.27 15.48
C GLN A 42 -0.56 3.59 14.16
N LYS A 43 -0.90 2.54 13.41
CA LYS A 43 -1.52 2.64 12.09
C LYS A 43 -2.75 3.53 12.25
N SER A 44 -2.63 4.80 11.85
CA SER A 44 -3.74 5.75 11.91
C SER A 44 -4.94 5.15 11.21
N ALA A 45 -6.13 5.41 11.74
CA ALA A 45 -7.37 4.93 11.14
C ALA A 45 -7.37 5.23 9.63
N PRO A 46 -7.87 4.31 8.79
CA PRO A 46 -7.99 4.55 7.37
C PRO A 46 -8.72 5.86 7.09
N GLN A 47 -8.07 6.78 6.37
CA GLN A 47 -8.72 8.00 5.89
C GLN A 47 -8.64 8.03 4.37
N ASN A 48 -9.63 8.68 3.75
CA ASN A 48 -9.54 8.95 2.35
C ASN A 48 -8.41 9.95 2.13
N CYS A 49 -7.50 9.66 1.21
CA CYS A 49 -6.37 10.54 0.95
C CYS A 49 -6.27 10.93 -0.52
N VAL A 50 -5.78 12.14 -0.75
CA VAL A 50 -5.29 12.61 -2.03
C VAL A 50 -3.77 12.72 -1.92
N ILE A 51 -3.07 11.96 -2.75
CA ILE A 51 -1.61 11.92 -2.79
C ILE A 51 -1.16 12.47 -4.13
N VAL A 52 -0.28 13.47 -4.10
CA VAL A 52 0.38 14.00 -5.29
C VAL A 52 1.80 13.45 -5.32
N ILE A 53 2.17 12.85 -6.44
CA ILE A 53 3.51 12.34 -6.70
C ILE A 53 4.23 13.16 -7.79
N ASP A 54 5.56 13.24 -7.70
CA ASP A 54 6.38 13.79 -8.76
C ASP A 54 6.65 12.77 -9.88
N LYS A 55 7.39 13.21 -10.91
CA LYS A 55 7.78 12.37 -12.06
C LYS A 55 8.66 11.17 -11.70
N ALA A 56 9.25 11.14 -10.50
CA ALA A 56 10.04 10.03 -10.00
C ALA A 56 9.23 9.10 -9.07
N GLY A 57 7.90 9.28 -9.00
CA GLY A 57 7.02 8.50 -8.13
C GLY A 57 7.16 8.83 -6.64
N LYS A 58 7.78 9.97 -6.29
CA LYS A 58 7.93 10.39 -4.89
C LYS A 58 6.74 11.23 -4.45
N VAL A 59 6.25 10.98 -3.23
CA VAL A 59 5.17 11.78 -2.64
C VAL A 59 5.62 13.21 -2.40
N LYS A 60 4.92 14.16 -3.02
CA LYS A 60 5.10 15.61 -2.88
C LYS A 60 4.18 16.20 -1.85
N SER A 61 2.94 15.75 -1.84
CA SER A 61 1.95 16.11 -0.84
C SER A 61 0.99 14.97 -0.61
N GLN A 62 0.51 14.89 0.63
CA GLN A 62 -0.54 13.97 1.04
C GLN A 62 -1.49 14.73 1.94
N ARG A 63 -2.77 14.67 1.61
CA ARG A 63 -3.85 15.23 2.42
C ARG A 63 -4.89 14.16 2.60
N CYS A 64 -5.26 13.91 3.85
CA CYS A 64 -6.27 12.93 4.19
C CYS A 64 -7.40 13.64 4.93
N SER A 65 -8.63 13.29 4.59
CA SER A 65 -9.82 13.83 5.25
C SER A 65 -10.92 12.78 5.24
N SER A 66 -11.81 12.89 6.22
CA SER A 66 -13.09 12.18 6.21
C SER A 66 -14.20 13.00 5.53
N ASP A 67 -13.97 14.29 5.26
CA ASP A 67 -14.93 15.17 4.59
C ASP A 67 -14.77 15.08 3.06
N PRO A 68 -15.80 14.60 2.32
CA PRO A 68 -15.77 14.54 0.87
C PRO A 68 -15.53 15.91 0.21
N ALA A 69 -16.04 17.00 0.77
CA ALA A 69 -15.92 18.33 0.18
C ALA A 69 -14.47 18.83 0.23
N GLU A 70 -13.76 18.55 1.34
CA GLU A 70 -12.33 18.86 1.46
C GLU A 70 -11.50 18.07 0.44
N LEU A 71 -11.79 16.77 0.28
CA LEU A 71 -11.11 15.91 -0.69
C LEU A 71 -11.34 16.36 -2.13
N GLU A 72 -12.55 16.80 -2.47
CA GLU A 72 -12.89 17.35 -3.78
C GLU A 72 -12.10 18.64 -4.05
N ALA A 73 -12.05 19.56 -3.08
CA ALA A 73 -11.29 20.79 -3.19
C ALA A 73 -9.78 20.52 -3.41
N ILE A 74 -9.20 19.57 -2.67
CA ILE A 74 -7.80 19.16 -2.86
C ILE A 74 -7.60 18.49 -4.24
N SER A 75 -8.62 17.79 -4.72
CA SER A 75 -8.65 17.09 -6.00
C SER A 75 -8.83 17.99 -7.23
N ALA A 76 -9.14 19.28 -7.08
CA ALA A 76 -9.32 20.15 -8.25
C ALA A 76 -8.00 20.54 -8.94
N ALA A 77 -6.86 20.48 -8.23
CA ALA A 77 -5.61 21.11 -8.66
C ALA A 77 -4.66 20.23 -9.50
N SER A 78 -5.04 18.99 -9.83
CA SER A 78 -4.15 18.02 -10.48
C SER A 78 -4.93 16.95 -11.23
N THR A 79 -4.22 16.02 -11.86
CA THR A 79 -4.81 14.95 -12.67
C THR A 79 -4.73 13.61 -11.92
N PRO A 80 -5.86 12.94 -11.62
CA PRO A 80 -5.82 11.61 -11.01
C PRO A 80 -5.26 10.58 -11.98
N ILE A 81 -4.42 9.67 -11.51
CA ILE A 81 -3.84 8.62 -12.36
C ILE A 81 -4.48 7.28 -11.99
N ILE A 82 -4.63 7.03 -10.70
CA ILE A 82 -5.27 5.83 -10.16
C ILE A 82 -5.91 6.13 -8.81
N GLN A 83 -6.97 5.40 -8.51
CA GLN A 83 -7.63 5.37 -7.22
C GLN A 83 -7.52 3.95 -6.67
N LEU A 84 -7.00 3.81 -5.45
CA LEU A 84 -6.89 2.56 -4.72
C LEU A 84 -7.99 2.46 -3.68
N PHE A 85 -8.46 1.26 -3.41
CA PHE A 85 -9.51 0.96 -2.43
C PHE A 85 -9.05 -0.15 -1.50
N ASP A 86 -9.43 -0.05 -0.23
CA ASP A 86 -9.05 -1.02 0.80
C ASP A 86 -9.97 -2.23 0.89
N LEU A 87 -11.09 -2.22 0.16
CA LEU A 87 -11.97 -3.37 0.00
C LEU A 87 -12.09 -3.78 -1.48
N PRO A 88 -12.50 -5.03 -1.73
CA PRO A 88 -12.86 -5.47 -3.07
C PRO A 88 -14.03 -4.67 -3.65
N HIS A 89 -14.21 -4.75 -4.97
CA HIS A 89 -15.33 -4.12 -5.68
C HIS A 89 -15.48 -2.61 -5.40
N PHE A 90 -14.35 -1.91 -5.25
CA PHE A 90 -14.27 -0.45 -5.12
C PHE A 90 -14.97 0.10 -3.87
N GLY A 91 -15.06 -0.72 -2.82
CA GLY A 91 -15.62 -0.33 -1.53
C GLY A 91 -14.59 0.23 -0.55
N GLY A 92 -15.09 0.73 0.58
CA GLY A 92 -14.28 1.12 1.72
C GLY A 92 -13.56 2.46 1.57
N VAL A 93 -12.44 2.61 2.26
CA VAL A 93 -11.60 3.81 2.20
C VAL A 93 -10.79 3.81 0.92
N ALA A 94 -10.69 4.98 0.30
CA ALA A 94 -10.02 5.14 -0.97
C ALA A 94 -8.83 6.11 -0.88
N THR A 95 -7.87 5.96 -1.78
CA THR A 95 -6.85 6.98 -1.99
C THR A 95 -6.63 7.24 -3.46
N ILE A 96 -6.64 8.52 -3.79
CA ILE A 96 -6.45 9.01 -5.15
C ILE A 96 -5.00 9.44 -5.28
N ILE A 97 -4.30 8.80 -6.21
CA ILE A 97 -2.92 9.14 -6.55
C ILE A 97 -2.95 10.00 -7.80
N ARG A 98 -2.21 11.10 -7.76
CA ARG A 98 -2.25 12.18 -8.75
C ARG A 98 -0.85 12.57 -9.16
N GLY A 99 -0.68 12.90 -10.42
CA GLY A 99 0.59 13.41 -10.92
C GLY A 99 0.74 14.91 -10.72
N GLU A 100 1.93 15.35 -10.32
CA GLU A 100 2.37 16.74 -10.46
C GLU A 100 2.65 17.08 -11.94
N GLY A 101 1.76 17.85 -12.56
CA GLY A 101 1.87 18.18 -13.99
C GLY A 101 1.74 16.94 -14.89
N ASN A 102 2.49 16.90 -16.00
CA ASN A 102 2.53 15.75 -16.91
C ASN A 102 3.44 14.64 -16.33
N VAL A 103 3.05 14.03 -15.22
CA VAL A 103 3.71 12.81 -14.72
C VAL A 103 3.54 11.71 -15.76
N GLY A 104 4.64 11.02 -16.08
CA GLY A 104 4.64 9.93 -17.03
C GLY A 104 5.33 10.12 -18.37
N GLY A 105 5.47 11.37 -18.82
CA GLY A 105 5.72 11.63 -20.23
C GLY A 105 4.49 12.33 -20.84
N GLY A 106 4.47 12.45 -22.17
CA GLY A 106 3.50 13.29 -22.87
C GLY A 106 2.03 12.88 -22.73
N ASP A 107 1.74 11.73 -22.13
CA ASP A 107 0.43 11.08 -22.08
C ASP A 107 -0.19 10.94 -20.66
N GLY A 108 0.54 11.33 -19.61
CA GLY A 108 -0.01 11.51 -18.26
C GLY A 108 -0.11 10.28 -17.36
N CYS A 109 0.53 9.15 -17.70
CA CYS A 109 0.52 7.90 -16.92
C CYS A 109 1.85 7.62 -16.23
N ASP A 110 1.90 7.08 -15.01
CA ASP A 110 3.18 6.89 -14.32
C ASP A 110 4.00 5.65 -14.77
N TYR A 111 4.83 5.83 -15.82
CA TYR A 111 5.74 4.81 -16.36
C TYR A 111 6.84 4.40 -15.38
N ALA A 112 7.33 5.34 -14.57
CA ALA A 112 8.38 5.09 -13.59
C ALA A 112 7.83 4.29 -12.40
N GLY A 113 6.54 4.49 -12.12
CA GLY A 113 5.76 3.90 -11.04
C GLY A 113 6.24 4.32 -9.65
N TYR A 114 5.64 3.73 -8.62
CA TYR A 114 5.96 4.03 -7.23
C TYR A 114 5.80 2.83 -6.30
N ARG A 115 6.45 2.95 -5.14
CA ARG A 115 6.32 2.01 -4.01
C ARG A 115 5.13 2.42 -3.15
N ILE A 116 4.28 1.47 -2.79
CA ILE A 116 3.12 1.70 -1.92
C ILE A 116 3.56 2.14 -0.52
N SER A 117 4.73 1.69 -0.06
CA SER A 117 5.33 2.16 1.21
C SER A 117 5.62 3.65 1.27
N HIS A 118 5.76 4.33 0.13
CA HIS A 118 5.88 5.78 0.11
C HIS A 118 4.53 6.50 0.30
N LEU A 119 3.41 5.80 0.12
CA LEU A 119 2.05 6.34 0.27
C LEU A 119 1.56 6.33 1.74
N GLY A 120 2.46 6.05 2.68
CA GLY A 120 2.17 6.03 4.11
C GLY A 120 1.33 4.83 4.52
N SER A 121 0.11 5.07 5.00
CA SER A 121 -0.75 4.04 5.62
C SER A 121 -1.32 2.99 4.64
N TRP A 122 -1.03 3.10 3.34
CA TRP A 122 -1.55 2.24 2.28
C TRP A 122 -0.79 0.94 2.04
N VAL A 123 0.35 0.74 2.71
CA VAL A 123 1.09 -0.53 2.70
C VAL A 123 0.16 -1.69 3.01
N ASN A 124 0.09 -2.66 2.10
CA ASN A 124 -0.66 -3.89 2.28
C ASN A 124 -2.15 -3.65 2.56
N ARG A 125 -2.75 -2.72 1.79
CA ARG A 125 -4.18 -2.38 1.89
C ARG A 125 -4.96 -2.47 0.59
N THR A 126 -4.29 -2.46 -0.56
CA THR A 126 -5.01 -2.40 -1.84
C THR A 126 -5.75 -3.70 -2.12
N SER A 127 -7.06 -3.62 -2.28
CA SER A 127 -7.95 -4.75 -2.64
C SER A 127 -8.69 -4.53 -3.96
N SER A 128 -8.81 -3.29 -4.42
CA SER A 128 -9.24 -2.96 -5.78
C SER A 128 -8.71 -1.61 -6.24
N PHE A 129 -8.74 -1.34 -7.55
CA PHE A 129 -8.31 -0.06 -8.10
C PHE A 129 -9.13 0.37 -9.32
N ILE A 130 -9.13 1.69 -9.57
CA ILE A 130 -9.67 2.31 -10.79
C ILE A 130 -8.60 3.23 -11.39
N THR A 131 -8.20 3.00 -12.64
CA THR A 131 -7.31 3.93 -13.36
C THR A 131 -8.10 5.06 -14.00
N ARG A 132 -7.42 6.18 -14.27
CA ARG A 132 -7.99 7.37 -14.89
C ARG A 132 -7.09 7.87 -16.02
N HIS A 133 -7.58 8.87 -16.75
CA HIS A 133 -6.83 9.60 -17.79
C HIS A 133 -6.22 8.74 -18.90
N GLY A 134 -6.87 7.63 -19.25
CA GLY A 134 -6.41 6.75 -20.33
C GLY A 134 -5.28 5.81 -19.94
N CYS A 135 -4.88 5.76 -18.67
CA CYS A 135 -3.93 4.77 -18.17
C CYS A 135 -4.62 3.40 -18.12
N ASN A 136 -4.53 2.68 -19.24
CA ASN A 136 -5.25 1.44 -19.51
C ASN A 136 -4.34 0.21 -19.45
N ALA A 137 -3.24 0.33 -18.72
CA ALA A 137 -2.42 -0.79 -18.32
C ALA A 137 -1.77 -0.51 -16.94
N VAL A 138 -1.78 -1.52 -16.07
CA VAL A 138 -1.24 -1.48 -14.70
C VAL A 138 -0.45 -2.76 -14.44
N ASN A 139 0.76 -2.69 -13.90
CA ASN A 139 1.38 -3.85 -13.22
C ASN A 139 1.39 -3.58 -11.73
N LEU A 140 0.95 -4.58 -10.99
CA LEU A 140 1.10 -4.66 -9.55
C LEU A 140 2.22 -5.63 -9.23
N HIS A 141 3.02 -5.33 -8.22
CA HIS A 141 4.02 -6.25 -7.67
C HIS A 141 3.82 -6.36 -6.17
N ASN A 142 4.01 -7.57 -5.64
CA ASN A 142 3.95 -7.86 -4.21
C ASN A 142 5.28 -7.64 -3.49
N LEU A 143 6.30 -7.21 -4.24
CA LEU A 143 7.59 -6.78 -3.72
C LEU A 143 7.82 -5.31 -4.09
N PRO A 144 8.61 -4.59 -3.27
CA PRO A 144 9.05 -3.25 -3.63
C PRO A 144 9.95 -3.27 -4.88
N ASN A 145 10.06 -2.13 -5.55
CA ASN A 145 10.95 -1.94 -6.71
C ASN A 145 10.68 -2.92 -7.87
N TYR A 146 9.42 -3.33 -8.09
CA TYR A 146 9.03 -4.18 -9.22
C TYR A 146 9.66 -5.58 -9.24
N GLY A 147 9.90 -6.18 -8.07
CA GLY A 147 10.44 -7.54 -7.94
C GLY A 147 9.58 -8.65 -8.58
N ASP A 148 10.12 -9.87 -8.62
CA ASP A 148 9.77 -10.99 -9.52
C ASP A 148 8.29 -11.39 -9.65
N HIS A 149 7.41 -11.11 -8.69
CA HIS A 149 5.99 -11.51 -8.77
C HIS A 149 5.11 -10.31 -9.13
N GLY A 150 5.14 -9.96 -10.41
CA GLY A 150 4.27 -8.95 -11.01
C GLY A 150 3.04 -9.55 -11.68
N HIS A 151 1.91 -8.83 -11.67
CA HIS A 151 0.75 -9.15 -12.51
C HIS A 151 0.26 -7.92 -13.25
N GLY A 152 0.07 -8.08 -14.56
CA GLY A 152 -0.35 -7.01 -15.45
C GLY A 152 -1.83 -7.06 -15.77
N PHE A 153 -2.53 -5.96 -15.56
CA PHE A 153 -3.90 -5.71 -15.98
C PHE A 153 -3.88 -4.77 -17.19
N ARG A 154 -4.58 -5.15 -18.25
CA ARG A 154 -4.49 -4.48 -19.55
C ARG A 154 -5.87 -4.43 -20.21
N ASN A 155 -6.26 -3.27 -20.73
CA ASN A 155 -7.48 -3.11 -21.50
C ASN A 155 -7.27 -2.04 -22.59
N PRO A 156 -6.56 -2.38 -23.69
CA PRO A 156 -6.27 -1.44 -24.76
C PRO A 156 -7.52 -0.70 -25.26
N GLY A 157 -7.41 0.61 -25.51
CA GLY A 157 -8.51 1.44 -25.97
C GLY A 157 -9.54 1.87 -24.90
N ALA A 158 -9.49 1.32 -23.68
CA ALA A 158 -10.32 1.81 -22.59
C ALA A 158 -9.79 3.14 -22.02
N ALA A 159 -10.69 4.04 -21.62
CA ALA A 159 -10.30 5.27 -20.91
C ALA A 159 -9.92 5.03 -19.43
N THR A 160 -10.42 3.92 -18.87
CA THR A 160 -10.25 3.52 -17.46
C THR A 160 -10.27 2.00 -17.33
N ILE A 161 -9.57 1.47 -16.34
CA ILE A 161 -9.64 0.07 -15.90
C ILE A 161 -10.12 0.03 -14.46
N SER A 162 -11.05 -0.86 -14.16
CA SER A 162 -11.56 -1.09 -12.81
C SER A 162 -11.40 -2.56 -12.47
N VAL A 163 -10.55 -2.89 -11.49
CA VAL A 163 -10.16 -4.27 -11.19
C VAL A 163 -10.20 -4.55 -9.68
N PRO A 164 -10.92 -5.59 -9.22
CA PRO A 164 -10.64 -6.23 -7.94
C PRO A 164 -9.37 -7.08 -8.05
N VAL A 165 -8.43 -6.95 -7.11
CA VAL A 165 -7.11 -7.60 -7.23
C VAL A 165 -7.05 -8.99 -6.58
N MET A 166 -8.07 -9.36 -5.80
CA MET A 166 -8.16 -10.67 -5.15
C MET A 166 -8.01 -11.86 -6.12
N PRO A 167 -8.67 -11.90 -7.30
CA PRO A 167 -8.54 -13.04 -8.22
C PRO A 167 -7.10 -13.23 -8.75
N ALA A 168 -6.27 -12.19 -8.69
CA ALA A 168 -4.86 -12.24 -9.08
C ALA A 168 -3.90 -12.53 -7.90
N GLY A 169 -4.41 -12.67 -6.67
CA GLY A 169 -3.59 -12.95 -5.48
C GLY A 169 -2.89 -11.72 -4.88
N PHE A 170 -3.34 -10.50 -5.20
CA PHE A 170 -2.73 -9.24 -4.75
C PHE A 170 -3.49 -8.57 -3.61
N ASP A 171 -4.49 -9.24 -3.03
CA ASP A 171 -5.30 -8.67 -1.95
C ASP A 171 -4.43 -8.28 -0.76
N ASN A 172 -4.47 -7.00 -0.37
CA ASN A 172 -3.69 -6.46 0.74
C ASN A 172 -2.18 -6.77 0.64
N ASN A 173 -1.64 -6.96 -0.56
CA ASN A 173 -0.26 -7.39 -0.77
C ASN A 173 0.39 -6.69 -1.98
N VAL A 174 -0.04 -5.46 -2.28
CA VAL A 174 0.57 -4.64 -3.33
C VAL A 174 1.64 -3.76 -2.70
N GLU A 175 2.88 -3.86 -3.19
CA GLU A 175 4.05 -3.13 -2.69
C GLU A 175 4.62 -2.14 -3.73
N SER A 176 4.38 -2.35 -5.02
CA SER A 176 4.68 -1.36 -6.06
C SER A 176 3.72 -1.43 -7.25
N ILE A 177 3.53 -0.29 -7.92
CA ILE A 177 2.61 -0.09 -9.04
C ILE A 177 3.31 0.70 -10.15
N ALA A 178 3.13 0.27 -11.39
CA ALA A 178 3.48 1.05 -12.58
C ALA A 178 2.28 1.11 -13.55
N LEU A 179 2.15 2.23 -14.26
CA LEU A 179 0.96 2.59 -15.05
C LEU A 179 1.39 3.07 -16.44
N TRP A 180 0.70 2.61 -17.48
CA TRP A 180 0.98 3.05 -18.86
C TRP A 180 -0.31 3.25 -19.65
N ARG A 181 -0.15 3.92 -20.78
CA ARG A 181 -1.12 3.94 -21.85
C ARG A 181 -0.68 3.00 -22.96
N MET A 182 -1.60 2.17 -23.43
CA MET A 182 -1.46 1.28 -24.58
C MET A 182 -2.40 1.70 -25.71
#